data_AF-A0A973TRL8-F1
#
_entry.id   AF-A0A973TRL8-F1
#
_cell.length_a   1.000
_cell.length_b   1.000
_cell.length_c   1.000
_cell.angle_alpha   90.00
_cell.angle_beta   90.00
_cell.angle_gamma   90.00
#
_symmetry.space_group_name_H-M   'P 1'
#
loop_
_entity.id
_entity.type
_entity.pdbx_description
1 polymer ?
#
loop_
_entity_poly.entity_id
_entity_poly.type
_entity_poly.pdbx_seq_one_letter_code
_entity_poly.pdbx_strand_id
1 'polypeptide(L)'
;GSARILGRESQHLTPEDRGRIGFVNEEHTLPGWMRVSAVIDMHRRQYTRWNEDAFRNVLGHYHVLPEQKVSQLSRGERAGFNLALALAQGPELLVLDEPTLGLDVVAKRAFLESLMYSNAAEECTVIYCSHQMEEIERVADNLIILEQGKLMHMSAPDDFCARVTYWIADIPFKGPDPRTVPGLLELQRLDGLHHYLVLDQDEDFAEFLRASGARSVQSMPVSLDRAVNGFLAKNHAAPTKAHA
;
A
#
# COMPACT_ATOMS: atom_id res chain seq x y z
N GLY A 1 -23.27 -7.14 3.76
CA GLY A 1 -22.86 -5.83 3.19
C GLY A 1 -23.11 -5.84 1.70
N SER A 2 -23.04 -4.67 1.06
CA SER A 2 -23.15 -4.51 -0.40
C SER A 2 -21.94 -3.73 -0.91
N ALA A 3 -21.46 -4.04 -2.11
CA ALA A 3 -20.40 -3.29 -2.77
C ALA A 3 -20.81 -2.97 -4.20
N ARG A 4 -20.39 -1.81 -4.70
CA ARG A 4 -20.59 -1.40 -6.10
C ARG A 4 -19.24 -1.20 -6.77
N ILE A 5 -19.07 -1.78 -7.95
CA ILE A 5 -17.85 -1.70 -8.75
C ILE A 5 -18.26 -1.19 -10.13
N LEU A 6 -17.61 -0.11 -10.60
CA LEU A 6 -17.94 0.57 -11.87
C LEU A 6 -19.45 0.87 -12.03
N GLY A 7 -20.10 1.25 -10.92
CA GLY A 7 -21.52 1.59 -10.87
C GLY A 7 -22.50 0.40 -10.72
N ARG A 8 -22.06 -0.85 -10.89
CA ARG A 8 -22.88 -2.06 -10.70
C ARG A 8 -22.68 -2.72 -9.34
N GLU A 9 -23.67 -3.45 -8.86
CA GLU A 9 -23.49 -4.30 -7.67
C GLU A 9 -22.47 -5.42 -7.95
N SER A 10 -21.56 -5.66 -7.00
CA SER A 10 -20.47 -6.63 -7.16
C SER A 10 -20.95 -8.06 -7.39
N GLN A 11 -22.13 -8.41 -6.88
CA GLN A 11 -22.77 -9.72 -7.07
C GLN A 11 -23.35 -9.92 -8.47
N HIS A 12 -23.51 -8.84 -9.24
CA HIS A 12 -24.19 -8.81 -10.54
C HIS A 12 -23.27 -8.35 -11.69
N LEU A 13 -21.94 -8.52 -11.53
CA LEU A 13 -20.96 -8.21 -12.57
C LEU A 13 -21.04 -9.20 -13.73
N THR A 14 -21.25 -8.67 -14.93
CA THR A 14 -21.25 -9.42 -16.20
C THR A 14 -19.82 -9.68 -16.68
N PRO A 15 -19.62 -10.58 -17.67
CA PRO A 15 -18.31 -10.75 -18.30
C PRO A 15 -17.73 -9.46 -18.89
N GLU A 16 -18.57 -8.58 -19.44
CA GLU A 16 -18.15 -7.28 -19.95
C GLU A 16 -17.66 -6.35 -18.83
N ASP A 17 -18.35 -6.33 -17.70
CA ASP A 17 -17.92 -5.55 -16.52
C ASP A 17 -16.58 -6.09 -15.98
N ARG A 18 -16.41 -7.41 -15.94
CA ARG A 18 -15.16 -8.04 -15.51
C ARG A 18 -14.01 -7.74 -16.48
N GLY A 19 -14.29 -7.63 -17.78
CA GLY A 19 -13.30 -7.24 -18.78
C GLY A 19 -12.77 -5.81 -18.62
N ARG A 20 -13.43 -4.97 -17.81
CA ARG A 20 -13.00 -3.60 -17.45
C ARG A 20 -12.20 -3.57 -16.14
N ILE A 21 -11.98 -4.72 -15.50
CA ILE A 21 -11.29 -4.84 -14.22
C ILE A 21 -10.03 -5.69 -14.43
N GLY A 22 -8.87 -5.08 -14.22
CA GLY A 22 -7.59 -5.80 -14.15
C GLY A 22 -7.36 -6.31 -12.73
N PHE A 23 -6.82 -7.51 -12.58
CA PHE A 23 -6.47 -8.07 -11.28
C PHE A 23 -5.09 -8.73 -11.33
N VAL A 24 -4.22 -8.39 -10.39
CA VAL A 24 -2.93 -9.05 -10.17
C VAL A 24 -2.88 -9.52 -8.72
N ASN A 25 -2.62 -10.80 -8.53
CA ASN A 25 -2.47 -11.41 -7.22
C ASN A 25 -1.00 -11.59 -6.82
N GLU A 26 -0.76 -11.78 -5.53
CA GLU A 26 0.56 -12.00 -4.91
C GLU A 26 1.42 -13.05 -5.65
N GLU A 27 0.83 -14.19 -6.01
CA GLU A 27 1.55 -15.30 -6.63
C GLU A 27 1.90 -15.06 -8.11
N HIS A 28 1.27 -14.06 -8.75
CA HIS A 28 1.35 -13.80 -10.18
C HIS A 28 0.97 -15.04 -11.01
N THR A 29 -0.19 -15.63 -10.68
CA THR A 29 -0.59 -16.94 -11.18
C THR A 29 -0.83 -16.90 -12.69
N LEU A 30 0.02 -17.61 -13.45
CA LEU A 30 -0.09 -17.77 -14.90
C LEU A 30 0.19 -19.23 -15.29
N PRO A 31 -0.35 -19.74 -16.41
CA PRO A 31 -0.14 -21.12 -16.84
C PRO A 31 1.33 -21.41 -17.18
N GLY A 32 2.08 -21.97 -16.23
CA GLY A 32 3.53 -22.21 -16.35
C GLY A 32 3.95 -23.05 -17.57
N TRP A 33 3.08 -23.94 -18.04
CA TRP A 33 3.33 -24.83 -19.17
C TRP A 33 3.18 -24.14 -20.54
N MET A 34 2.51 -22.99 -20.61
CA MET A 34 2.31 -22.23 -21.85
C MET A 34 3.53 -21.39 -22.18
N ARG A 35 3.73 -21.14 -23.48
CA ARG A 35 4.67 -20.13 -23.96
C ARG A 35 4.12 -18.74 -23.68
N VAL A 36 5.00 -17.78 -23.44
CA VAL A 36 4.64 -16.36 -23.28
C VAL A 36 3.77 -15.88 -24.45
N SER A 37 4.19 -16.13 -25.69
CA SER A 37 3.41 -15.84 -26.91
C SER A 37 1.99 -16.41 -26.89
N ALA A 38 1.84 -17.66 -26.45
CA ALA A 38 0.53 -18.32 -26.38
C ALA A 38 -0.38 -17.68 -25.34
N VAL A 39 0.17 -17.22 -24.21
CA VAL A 39 -0.59 -16.48 -23.19
C VAL A 39 -1.00 -15.11 -23.74
N ILE A 40 -0.10 -14.39 -24.39
CA ILE A 40 -0.41 -13.09 -25.03
C ILE A 40 -1.54 -13.25 -26.06
N ASP A 41 -1.44 -14.24 -26.95
CA ASP A 41 -2.45 -14.47 -27.98
C ASP A 41 -3.81 -14.87 -27.39
N MET A 42 -3.81 -15.64 -26.29
CA MET A 42 -5.02 -15.98 -25.56
C MET A 42 -5.69 -14.73 -24.99
N HIS A 43 -4.95 -13.89 -24.27
CA HIS A 43 -5.49 -12.67 -23.69
C HIS A 43 -5.96 -11.69 -24.77
N ARG A 44 -5.18 -11.49 -25.84
CA ARG A 44 -5.54 -10.60 -26.96
C ARG A 44 -6.86 -11.01 -27.63
N ARG A 45 -7.19 -12.30 -27.65
CA ARG A 45 -8.49 -12.81 -28.17
C ARG A 45 -9.64 -12.69 -27.18
N GLN A 46 -9.35 -12.75 -25.89
CA GLN A 46 -10.36 -12.70 -24.83
C GLN A 46 -10.79 -11.26 -24.49
N TYR A 47 -9.87 -10.30 -24.58
CA TYR A 47 -10.13 -8.92 -24.21
C TYR A 47 -10.23 -8.02 -25.44
N THR A 48 -11.43 -7.52 -25.72
CA THR A 48 -11.72 -6.68 -26.90
C THR A 48 -11.09 -5.29 -26.83
N ARG A 49 -10.77 -4.81 -25.62
CA ARG A 49 -10.12 -3.51 -25.35
C ARG A 49 -8.59 -3.61 -25.29
N TRP A 50 -8.01 -4.62 -25.95
CA TRP A 50 -6.58 -4.87 -25.87
C TRP A 50 -5.75 -3.64 -26.30
N ASN A 51 -4.95 -3.11 -25.38
CA ASN A 51 -4.03 -2.01 -25.59
C ASN A 51 -2.60 -2.55 -25.77
N GLU A 52 -2.21 -2.66 -27.04
CA GLU A 52 -0.89 -3.17 -27.43
C GLU A 52 0.26 -2.26 -26.97
N ASP A 53 0.05 -0.95 -26.94
CA ASP A 53 1.08 0.01 -26.54
C ASP A 53 1.32 -0.07 -25.03
N ALA A 54 0.26 -0.13 -24.22
CA ALA A 54 0.36 -0.36 -22.78
C ALA A 54 1.10 -1.68 -22.48
N PHE A 55 0.77 -2.76 -23.21
CA PHE A 55 1.45 -4.04 -23.08
C PHE A 55 2.97 -3.92 -23.33
N ARG A 56 3.35 -3.33 -24.46
CA ARG A 56 4.77 -3.21 -24.86
C ARG A 56 5.54 -2.27 -23.96
N ASN A 57 4.92 -1.17 -23.52
CA ASN A 57 5.54 -0.21 -22.62
C ASN A 57 5.94 -0.86 -21.29
N VAL A 58 5.11 -1.75 -20.74
CA VAL A 58 5.45 -2.49 -19.52
C VAL A 58 6.44 -3.60 -19.83
N LEU A 59 6.12 -4.49 -20.77
CA LEU A 59 6.93 -5.68 -21.03
C LEU A 59 8.35 -5.34 -21.51
N GLY A 60 8.53 -4.22 -22.20
CA GLY A 60 9.83 -3.74 -22.68
C GLY A 60 10.85 -3.46 -21.59
N HIS A 61 10.42 -3.29 -20.33
CA HIS A 61 11.31 -3.14 -19.18
C HIS A 61 11.83 -4.49 -18.64
N TYR A 62 11.31 -5.61 -19.14
CA TYR A 62 11.62 -6.96 -18.67
C TYR A 62 12.23 -7.80 -19.79
N HIS A 63 13.10 -8.75 -19.45
CA HIS A 63 13.76 -9.62 -20.42
C HIS A 63 12.88 -10.83 -20.81
N VAL A 64 11.66 -10.57 -21.26
CA VAL A 64 10.68 -11.61 -21.56
C VAL A 64 10.67 -11.94 -23.05
N LEU A 65 11.13 -13.14 -23.39
CA LEU A 65 11.09 -13.67 -24.75
C LEU A 65 9.75 -14.36 -25.06
N PRO A 66 9.15 -14.17 -26.25
CA PRO A 66 7.88 -14.80 -26.61
C PRO A 66 7.91 -16.34 -26.67
N GLU A 67 9.08 -16.93 -26.92
CA GLU A 67 9.26 -18.36 -27.17
C GLU A 67 9.38 -19.18 -25.88
N GLN A 68 9.77 -18.54 -24.78
CA GLN A 68 9.99 -19.23 -23.50
C GLN A 68 8.67 -19.58 -22.82
N LYS A 69 8.71 -20.61 -21.97
CA LYS A 69 7.58 -20.98 -21.11
C LYS A 69 7.47 -20.00 -19.95
N VAL A 70 6.25 -19.75 -19.50
CA VAL A 70 6.00 -18.92 -18.30
C VAL A 70 6.73 -19.47 -17.07
N SER A 71 6.91 -20.79 -16.96
CA SER A 71 7.68 -21.40 -15.87
C SER A 71 9.18 -21.09 -15.88
N GLN A 72 9.71 -20.52 -16.98
CA GLN A 72 11.11 -20.13 -17.10
C GLN A 72 11.36 -18.68 -16.69
N LEU A 73 10.29 -17.90 -16.51
CA LEU A 73 10.40 -16.51 -16.06
C LEU A 73 10.87 -16.46 -14.60
N SER A 74 11.80 -15.57 -14.31
CA SER A 74 12.08 -15.15 -12.95
C SER A 74 10.83 -14.55 -12.30
N ARG A 75 10.83 -14.45 -10.98
CA ARG A 75 9.71 -13.87 -10.24
C ARG A 75 9.41 -12.43 -10.69
N GLY A 76 10.45 -11.63 -10.92
CA GLY A 76 10.33 -10.25 -11.41
C GLY A 76 9.78 -10.17 -12.85
N GLU A 77 10.28 -11.02 -13.74
CA GLU A 77 9.76 -11.09 -15.12
C GLU A 77 8.30 -11.56 -15.16
N ARG A 78 7.93 -12.52 -14.31
CA ARG A 78 6.55 -12.98 -14.20
C ARG A 78 5.64 -11.89 -13.65
N ALA A 79 6.10 -11.11 -12.67
CA ALA A 79 5.36 -9.97 -12.14
C ALA A 79 5.16 -8.88 -13.19
N GLY A 80 6.24 -8.50 -13.90
CA GLY A 80 6.18 -7.56 -15.01
C GLY A 80 5.27 -8.03 -16.15
N PHE A 81 5.34 -9.32 -16.51
CA PHE A 81 4.48 -9.91 -17.52
C PHE A 81 3.00 -9.91 -17.10
N ASN A 82 2.70 -10.23 -15.83
CA ASN A 82 1.35 -10.19 -15.30
C ASN A 82 0.79 -8.76 -15.29
N LEU A 83 1.58 -7.78 -14.83
CA LEU A 83 1.23 -6.36 -14.89
C LEU A 83 0.98 -5.89 -16.32
N ALA A 84 1.85 -6.29 -17.27
CA ALA A 84 1.67 -5.97 -18.68
C ALA A 84 0.36 -6.55 -19.22
N LEU A 85 0.03 -7.80 -18.91
CA LEU A 85 -1.24 -8.43 -19.31
C LEU A 85 -2.45 -7.75 -18.67
N ALA A 86 -2.36 -7.30 -17.42
CA ALA A 86 -3.45 -6.63 -16.72
C ALA A 86 -3.74 -5.24 -17.31
N LEU A 87 -2.70 -4.44 -17.54
CA LEU A 87 -2.82 -3.11 -18.14
C LEU A 87 -3.23 -3.18 -19.62
N ALA A 88 -2.74 -4.18 -20.35
CA ALA A 88 -3.12 -4.41 -21.73
C ALA A 88 -4.61 -4.71 -21.93
N GLN A 89 -5.34 -5.09 -20.89
CA GLN A 89 -6.80 -5.28 -20.97
C GLN A 89 -7.57 -3.95 -21.13
N GLY A 90 -6.88 -2.81 -20.97
CA GLY A 90 -7.51 -1.49 -20.92
C GLY A 90 -8.50 -1.35 -19.76
N PRO A 91 -8.12 -1.73 -18.51
CA PRO A 91 -9.03 -1.68 -17.38
C PRO A 91 -9.33 -0.23 -16.96
N GLU A 92 -10.55 -0.02 -16.46
CA GLU A 92 -10.92 1.22 -15.75
C GLU A 92 -10.65 1.10 -14.24
N LEU A 93 -10.52 -0.13 -13.74
CA LEU A 93 -10.14 -0.45 -12.37
C LEU A 93 -9.06 -1.54 -12.38
N LEU A 94 -7.89 -1.25 -11.83
CA LEU A 94 -6.82 -2.21 -11.62
C LEU A 94 -6.70 -2.50 -10.12
N VAL A 95 -6.85 -3.77 -9.73
CA VAL A 95 -6.69 -4.22 -8.34
C VAL A 95 -5.41 -5.04 -8.24
N LEU A 96 -4.50 -4.60 -7.37
CA LEU A 96 -3.20 -5.20 -7.16
C LEU A 96 -3.10 -5.65 -5.70
N ASP A 97 -3.02 -6.96 -5.48
CA ASP A 97 -2.95 -7.56 -4.15
C ASP A 97 -1.54 -8.08 -3.88
N GLU A 98 -0.76 -7.36 -3.08
CA GLU A 98 0.64 -7.67 -2.73
C GLU A 98 1.52 -7.97 -3.97
N PRO A 99 1.46 -7.16 -5.04
CA PRO A 99 2.03 -7.52 -6.35
C PRO A 99 3.57 -7.48 -6.38
N THR A 100 4.20 -6.84 -5.40
CA THR A 100 5.66 -6.73 -5.31
C THR A 100 6.24 -7.69 -4.29
N LEU A 101 5.41 -8.48 -3.61
CA LEU A 101 5.87 -9.33 -2.54
C LEU A 101 6.92 -10.30 -3.05
N GLY A 102 8.05 -10.33 -2.33
CA GLY A 102 9.23 -11.15 -2.59
C GLY A 102 9.90 -10.95 -3.94
N LEU A 103 9.63 -9.84 -4.63
CA LEU A 103 10.51 -9.30 -5.66
C LEU A 103 11.77 -8.74 -5.00
N ASP A 104 12.89 -8.78 -5.73
CA ASP A 104 14.08 -8.04 -5.32
C ASP A 104 13.87 -6.51 -5.51
N VAL A 105 14.78 -5.72 -4.93
CA VAL A 105 14.69 -4.25 -4.93
C VAL A 105 14.62 -3.67 -6.35
N VAL A 106 15.31 -4.27 -7.32
CA VAL A 106 15.35 -3.78 -8.71
C VAL A 106 14.04 -4.10 -9.42
N ALA A 107 13.56 -5.34 -9.31
CA ALA A 107 12.31 -5.78 -9.90
C ALA A 107 11.09 -5.04 -9.30
N LYS A 108 11.09 -4.84 -7.98
CA LYS A 108 10.07 -4.04 -7.28
C LYS A 108 10.04 -2.61 -7.80
N ARG A 109 11.20 -1.96 -7.92
CA ARG A 109 11.30 -0.61 -8.46
C ARG A 109 10.78 -0.52 -9.89
N ALA A 110 11.18 -1.45 -10.76
CA ALA A 110 10.73 -1.51 -12.15
C ALA A 110 9.21 -1.71 -12.25
N PHE A 111 8.63 -2.53 -11.36
CA PHE A 111 7.19 -2.75 -11.28
C PHE A 111 6.44 -1.47 -10.91
N LEU A 112 6.85 -0.79 -9.83
CA LEU A 112 6.21 0.44 -9.38
C LEU A 112 6.36 1.57 -10.41
N GLU A 113 7.51 1.68 -11.08
CA GLU A 113 7.71 2.65 -12.16
C GLU A 113 6.79 2.35 -13.34
N SER A 114 6.68 1.10 -13.76
CA SER A 114 5.77 0.68 -14.84
C SER A 114 4.30 0.98 -14.52
N LEU A 115 3.90 0.76 -13.26
CA LEU A 115 2.56 1.11 -12.78
C LEU A 115 2.31 2.61 -12.85
N MET A 116 3.24 3.43 -12.35
CA MET A 116 3.11 4.90 -12.36
C MET A 116 3.06 5.48 -13.78
N TYR A 117 3.93 5.01 -14.68
CA TYR A 117 3.95 5.50 -16.07
C TYR A 117 2.70 5.09 -16.86
N SER A 118 2.14 3.91 -16.58
CA SER A 118 0.91 3.45 -17.25
C SER A 118 -0.34 4.16 -16.71
N ASN A 119 -0.35 4.53 -15.43
CA ASN A 119 -1.47 5.25 -14.80
C ASN A 119 -1.55 6.73 -15.23
N ALA A 120 -0.49 7.30 -15.79
CA ALA A 120 -0.44 8.70 -16.23
C ALA A 120 -1.45 9.07 -17.34
N ALA A 121 -2.19 8.09 -17.89
CA ALA A 121 -3.22 8.30 -18.90
C ALA A 121 -4.63 8.65 -18.33
N GLU A 122 -4.77 8.92 -17.03
CA GLU A 122 -5.99 9.41 -16.31
C GLU A 122 -7.28 8.57 -16.41
N GLU A 123 -7.32 7.46 -17.16
CA GLU A 123 -8.55 6.65 -17.35
C GLU A 123 -8.65 5.39 -16.46
N CYS A 124 -7.68 5.13 -15.57
CA CYS A 124 -7.64 3.93 -14.73
C CYS A 124 -7.58 4.29 -13.23
N THR A 125 -8.46 3.68 -12.43
CA THR A 125 -8.35 3.72 -10.96
C THR A 125 -7.53 2.52 -10.49
N VAL A 126 -6.50 2.75 -9.68
CA VAL A 126 -5.67 1.67 -9.12
C VAL A 126 -5.97 1.49 -7.63
N ILE A 127 -6.31 0.26 -7.22
CA ILE A 127 -6.33 -0.16 -5.83
C ILE A 127 -5.08 -1.00 -5.60
N TYR A 128 -4.15 -0.49 -4.79
CA TYR A 128 -2.91 -1.15 -4.45
C TYR A 128 -2.94 -1.57 -2.98
N CYS A 129 -2.94 -2.88 -2.73
CA CYS A 129 -2.87 -3.46 -1.38
C CYS A 129 -1.43 -3.87 -1.10
N SER A 130 -0.84 -3.33 -0.03
CA SER A 130 0.49 -3.71 0.46
C SER A 130 0.62 -3.41 1.93
N HIS A 131 1.39 -4.25 2.63
CA HIS A 131 1.85 -4.01 4.00
C HIS A 131 3.19 -3.28 4.06
N GLN A 132 3.79 -2.91 2.92
CA GLN A 132 5.08 -2.21 2.86
C GLN A 132 4.86 -0.72 2.61
N MET A 133 5.00 0.11 3.64
CA MET A 133 4.71 1.55 3.57
C MET A 133 5.58 2.30 2.55
N GLU A 134 6.82 1.87 2.30
CA GLU A 134 7.69 2.44 1.25
C GLU A 134 7.08 2.34 -0.16
N GLU A 135 6.21 1.34 -0.41
CA GLU A 135 5.50 1.21 -1.68
C GLU A 135 4.36 2.20 -1.76
N ILE A 136 3.57 2.27 -0.70
CA ILE A 136 2.41 3.15 -0.57
C ILE A 136 2.85 4.61 -0.70
N GLU A 137 3.90 5.02 0.00
CA GLU A 137 4.48 6.38 -0.11
C GLU A 137 4.84 6.75 -1.55
N ARG A 138 5.19 5.77 -2.38
CA ARG A 138 5.65 6.01 -3.75
C ARG A 138 4.52 6.08 -4.77
N VAL A 139 3.40 5.40 -4.55
CA VAL A 139 2.36 5.22 -5.58
C VAL A 139 0.97 5.68 -5.18
N ALA A 140 0.70 5.91 -3.89
CA ALA A 140 -0.64 6.18 -3.41
C ALA A 140 -0.95 7.68 -3.35
N ASP A 141 -1.97 8.10 -4.09
CA ASP A 141 -2.60 9.42 -3.91
C ASP A 141 -3.45 9.46 -2.63
N ASN A 142 -4.02 8.31 -2.24
CA ASN A 142 -4.87 8.18 -1.06
C ASN A 142 -4.58 6.87 -0.32
N LEU A 143 -4.34 6.98 0.98
CA LEU A 143 -4.15 5.90 1.93
C LEU A 143 -5.48 5.51 2.57
N ILE A 144 -5.75 4.21 2.63
CA ILE A 144 -6.87 3.62 3.37
C ILE A 144 -6.28 2.65 4.39
N ILE A 145 -6.56 2.89 5.68
CA ILE A 145 -6.15 1.98 6.76
C ILE A 145 -7.36 1.16 7.17
N LEU A 146 -7.27 -0.15 6.98
CA LEU A 146 -8.29 -1.12 7.41
C LEU A 146 -7.75 -1.98 8.55
N GLU A 147 -8.56 -2.17 9.58
CA GLU A 147 -8.23 -3.04 10.71
C GLU A 147 -9.46 -3.82 11.13
N GLN A 148 -9.34 -5.16 11.27
CA GLN A 148 -10.44 -6.04 11.66
C GLN A 148 -11.74 -5.82 10.84
N GLY A 149 -11.60 -5.54 9.54
CA GLY A 149 -12.72 -5.29 8.63
C GLY A 149 -13.40 -3.92 8.79
N LYS A 150 -12.79 -2.98 9.52
CA LYS A 150 -13.28 -1.62 9.71
C LYS A 150 -12.34 -0.60 9.08
N LEU A 151 -12.92 0.43 8.47
CA LEU A 151 -12.19 1.61 8.01
C LEU A 151 -11.75 2.42 9.23
N MET A 152 -10.43 2.49 9.44
CA MET A 152 -9.84 3.22 10.56
C MET A 152 -9.45 4.63 10.15
N HIS A 153 -8.97 4.81 8.92
CA HIS A 153 -8.53 6.11 8.41
C HIS A 153 -8.55 6.16 6.88
N MET A 154 -8.75 7.35 6.32
CA MET A 154 -8.66 7.64 4.89
C MET A 154 -8.17 9.09 4.66
N SER A 155 -7.03 9.27 4.01
CA SER A 155 -6.49 10.57 3.56
C SER A 155 -5.33 10.36 2.59
N ALA A 156 -4.74 11.43 2.04
CA ALA A 156 -3.42 11.31 1.42
C ALA A 156 -2.37 10.80 2.44
N PRO A 157 -1.32 10.07 2.01
CA PRO A 157 -0.25 9.62 2.91
C PRO A 157 0.39 10.76 3.71
N ASP A 158 0.71 11.87 3.03
CA ASP A 158 1.32 13.04 3.66
C ASP A 158 0.41 13.69 4.72
N ASP A 159 -0.89 13.75 4.45
CA ASP A 159 -1.88 14.25 5.42
C ASP A 159 -1.94 13.36 6.67
N PHE A 160 -1.79 12.04 6.51
CA PHE A 160 -1.76 11.13 7.65
C PHE A 160 -0.46 11.29 8.45
N CYS A 161 0.69 11.39 7.78
CA CYS A 161 1.98 11.65 8.43
C CYS A 161 1.97 12.96 9.20
N ALA A 162 1.35 14.02 8.67
CA ALA A 162 1.25 15.32 9.34
C ALA A 162 0.47 15.26 10.67
N ARG A 163 -0.41 14.28 10.83
CA ARG A 163 -1.17 14.05 12.08
C ARG A 163 -0.37 13.31 13.14
N VAL A 164 0.73 12.64 12.77
CA VAL A 164 1.54 11.89 13.72
C VAL A 164 2.86 12.62 13.95
N THR A 165 3.14 12.95 15.21
CA THR A 165 4.38 13.65 15.57
C THR A 165 5.21 12.79 16.51
N TYR A 166 6.53 12.86 16.33
CA TYR A 166 7.47 12.19 17.21
C TYR A 166 8.18 13.20 18.10
N TRP A 167 8.14 12.95 19.40
CA TRP A 167 8.69 13.83 20.42
C TRP A 167 9.75 13.11 21.24
N ILE A 168 10.84 13.81 21.49
CA ILE A 168 11.91 13.38 22.39
C ILE A 168 11.96 14.36 23.56
N ALA A 169 11.91 13.84 24.78
CA ALA A 169 11.96 14.64 25.99
C ALA A 169 12.97 14.07 27.00
N ASP A 170 13.80 14.95 27.55
CA ASP A 170 14.61 14.64 28.74
C ASP A 170 13.79 14.88 30.00
N ILE A 171 13.27 13.80 30.57
CA ILE A 171 12.55 13.82 31.85
C ILE A 171 13.40 13.06 32.88
N PRO A 172 13.99 13.75 33.87
CA PRO A 172 15.02 13.17 34.75
C PRO A 172 14.50 12.07 35.69
N PHE A 173 13.19 11.99 35.93
CA PHE A 173 12.58 11.04 36.87
C PHE A 173 11.69 10.03 36.14
N LYS A 174 10.39 10.00 36.51
CA LYS A 174 9.36 9.19 35.88
C LYS A 174 8.54 10.11 34.99
N GLY A 175 8.47 9.80 33.69
CA GLY A 175 7.58 10.50 32.77
C GLY A 175 6.09 10.40 33.17
N PRO A 176 5.21 11.17 32.51
CA PRO A 176 3.77 11.12 32.74
C PRO A 176 3.24 9.69 32.57
N ASP A 177 2.15 9.37 33.28
CA ASP A 177 1.45 8.09 33.09
C ASP A 177 1.05 7.97 31.61
N PRO A 178 1.40 6.87 30.90
CA PRO A 178 1.03 6.69 29.50
C PRO A 178 -0.46 6.89 29.23
N ARG A 179 -1.34 6.62 30.21
CA ARG A 179 -2.80 6.81 30.09
C ARG A 179 -3.22 8.28 30.10
N THR A 180 -2.40 9.16 30.63
CA THR A 180 -2.66 10.61 30.68
C THR A 180 -2.01 11.36 29.52
N VAL A 181 -1.17 10.69 28.71
CA VAL A 181 -0.51 11.30 27.57
C VAL A 181 -1.53 11.44 26.41
N PRO A 182 -1.91 12.66 26.02
CA PRO A 182 -2.88 12.87 24.96
C PRO A 182 -2.33 12.36 23.62
N GLY A 183 -3.20 11.74 22.83
CA GLY A 183 -2.84 11.24 21.50
C GLY A 183 -1.83 10.07 21.49
N LEU A 184 -1.41 9.53 22.64
CA LEU A 184 -0.33 8.52 22.69
C LEU A 184 -0.61 7.31 21.79
N LEU A 185 0.33 7.05 20.88
CA LEU A 185 0.41 5.85 20.05
C LEU A 185 1.48 4.90 20.60
N GLU A 186 2.66 5.43 20.89
CA GLU A 186 3.81 4.66 21.35
C GLU A 186 4.63 5.45 22.37
N LEU A 187 5.12 4.77 23.40
CA LEU A 187 6.07 5.31 24.37
C LEU A 187 7.26 4.38 24.53
N GLN A 188 8.46 4.91 24.35
CA GLN A 188 9.72 4.20 24.57
C GLN A 188 10.69 5.03 25.41
N ARG A 189 11.65 4.37 26.05
CA ARG A 189 12.77 5.02 26.74
C ARG A 189 14.07 4.52 26.13
N LEU A 190 14.84 5.43 25.52
CA LEU A 190 16.10 5.15 24.82
C LEU A 190 17.16 6.12 25.32
N ASP A 191 18.34 5.62 25.69
CA ASP A 191 19.46 6.42 26.20
C ASP A 191 19.08 7.44 27.30
N GLY A 192 18.14 7.05 28.16
CA GLY A 192 17.63 7.88 29.25
C GLY A 192 16.55 8.89 28.85
N LEU A 193 16.35 9.14 27.56
CA LEU A 193 15.33 10.03 27.00
C LEU A 193 14.00 9.30 26.81
N HIS A 194 12.90 10.05 26.90
CA HIS A 194 11.56 9.58 26.63
C HIS A 194 11.16 9.92 25.20
N HIS A 195 10.73 8.90 24.46
CA HIS A 195 10.35 8.99 23.06
C HIS A 195 8.84 8.73 22.95
N TYR A 196 8.10 9.71 22.45
CA TYR A 196 6.65 9.66 22.31
C TYR A 196 6.29 9.73 20.84
N LEU A 197 5.45 8.81 20.40
CA LEU A 197 4.72 8.93 19.14
C LEU A 197 3.28 9.28 19.47
N VAL A 198 2.78 10.39 18.95
CA VAL A 198 1.44 10.90 19.29
C VAL A 198 0.65 11.28 18.05
N LEU A 199 -0.67 11.12 18.13
CA LEU A 199 -1.62 11.44 17.07
C LEU A 199 -2.38 12.73 17.40
N ASP A 200 -2.53 13.59 16.40
CA ASP A 200 -3.28 14.86 16.47
C ASP A 200 -2.79 15.77 17.60
N GLN A 201 -1.47 15.89 17.76
CA GLN A 201 -0.83 16.73 18.76
C GLN A 201 0.21 17.66 18.13
N ASP A 202 0.26 18.89 18.63
CA ASP A 202 1.07 20.00 18.12
C ASP A 202 1.87 20.69 19.25
N GLU A 203 2.02 22.01 19.21
CA GLU A 203 2.76 22.78 20.21
C GLU A 203 2.22 22.60 21.64
N ASP A 204 0.93 22.36 21.81
CA ASP A 204 0.30 22.11 23.13
C ASP A 204 0.92 20.88 23.83
N PHE A 205 1.40 19.90 23.05
CA PHE A 205 2.05 18.72 23.59
C PHE A 205 3.43 19.02 24.17
N ALA A 206 4.15 19.98 23.59
CA ALA A 206 5.41 20.43 24.14
C ALA A 206 5.20 21.05 25.54
N GLU A 207 4.14 21.83 25.70
CA GLU A 207 3.75 22.41 26.98
C GLU A 207 3.38 21.34 28.00
N PHE A 208 2.59 20.33 27.59
CA PHE A 208 2.26 19.17 28.42
C PHE A 208 3.52 18.45 28.94
N LEU A 209 4.52 18.20 28.09
CA LEU A 209 5.77 17.56 28.49
C LEU A 209 6.60 18.43 29.43
N ARG A 210 6.68 19.74 29.19
CA ARG A 210 7.36 20.68 30.10
C ARG A 210 6.69 20.76 31.47
N ALA A 211 5.36 20.81 31.50
CA ALA A 211 4.57 20.76 32.73
C ALA A 211 4.77 19.43 33.49
N SER A 212 5.06 18.35 32.76
CA SER A 212 5.42 17.03 33.32
C SER A 212 6.88 16.92 33.77
N GLY A 213 7.65 18.01 33.73
CA GLY A 213 9.04 18.07 34.22
C GLY A 213 10.11 17.83 33.17
N ALA A 214 9.80 17.92 31.87
CA ALA A 214 10.80 17.83 30.81
C ALA A 214 11.75 19.04 30.83
N ARG A 215 13.07 18.77 30.82
CA ARG A 215 14.13 19.78 30.73
C ARG A 215 14.36 20.24 29.30
N SER A 216 14.23 19.31 28.36
CA SER A 216 14.30 19.56 26.92
C SER A 216 13.19 18.78 26.24
N VAL A 217 12.66 19.36 25.16
CA VAL A 217 11.61 18.78 24.32
C VAL A 217 11.94 19.13 22.87
N GLN A 218 11.94 18.13 21.99
CA GLN A 218 12.14 18.30 20.56
C GLN A 218 11.12 17.46 19.81
N SER A 219 10.63 17.98 18.68
CA SER A 219 9.76 17.24 17.76
C SER A 219 10.47 16.97 16.43
N MET A 220 10.02 15.94 15.73
CA MET A 220 10.40 15.67 14.34
C MET A 220 9.23 15.04 13.58
N PRO A 221 9.17 15.23 12.25
CA PRO A 221 8.23 14.51 11.40
C PRO A 221 8.54 13.01 11.41
N VAL A 222 7.56 12.21 10.98
CA VAL A 222 7.64 10.75 10.94
C VAL A 222 7.47 10.24 9.52
N SER A 223 8.08 9.10 9.22
CA SER A 223 7.78 8.35 8.01
C SER A 223 6.38 7.74 8.09
N LEU A 224 5.79 7.41 6.93
CA LEU A 224 4.50 6.72 6.89
C LEU A 224 4.57 5.38 7.61
N ASP A 225 5.70 4.67 7.44
CA ASP A 225 5.94 3.40 8.13
C ASP A 225 5.74 3.53 9.64
N ARG A 226 6.41 4.50 10.26
CA ARG A 226 6.33 4.72 11.70
C ARG A 226 4.94 5.19 12.13
N ALA A 227 4.32 6.08 11.36
CA ALA A 227 2.98 6.61 11.65
C ALA A 227 1.93 5.50 11.66
N VAL A 228 1.90 4.68 10.60
CA VAL A 228 0.92 3.59 10.43
C VAL A 228 1.17 2.49 11.45
N ASN A 229 2.42 2.07 11.66
CA ASN A 229 2.75 1.05 12.66
C ASN A 229 2.34 1.47 14.07
N GLY A 230 2.63 2.71 14.47
CA GLY A 230 2.21 3.25 15.76
C GLY A 230 0.69 3.31 15.92
N PHE A 231 -0.01 3.71 14.85
CA PHE A 231 -1.47 3.81 14.84
C PHE A 231 -2.14 2.44 15.00
N LEU A 232 -1.67 1.42 14.28
CA LEU A 232 -2.21 0.06 14.34
C LEU A 232 -1.84 -0.66 15.65
N ALA A 233 -0.60 -0.49 16.15
CA ALA A 233 -0.15 -1.14 17.38
C ALA A 233 -1.01 -0.76 18.61
N LYS A 234 -1.47 0.50 18.68
CA LYS A 234 -2.37 0.97 19.74
C LYS A 234 -3.68 0.20 19.79
N ASN A 235 -4.26 -0.10 18.62
CA ASN A 235 -5.54 -0.79 18.53
C ASN A 235 -5.40 -2.30 18.79
N HIS A 236 -4.27 -2.90 18.43
CA HIS A 236 -3.94 -4.29 18.80
C HIS A 236 -3.73 -4.47 20.32
N ALA A 237 -3.22 -3.47 21.02
CA ALA A 237 -3.01 -3.53 22.47
C ALA A 237 -4.31 -3.48 23.29
N ALA A 238 -5.45 -3.13 22.68
CA ALA A 238 -6.76 -3.17 23.30
C ALA A 238 -7.55 -4.38 22.77
N PRO A 239 -7.52 -5.56 23.43
CA PRO A 239 -8.45 -6.63 23.07
C PRO A 239 -9.87 -6.13 23.30
N THR A 240 -10.58 -5.86 22.21
CA THR A 240 -12.01 -5.60 22.22
C THR A 240 -12.69 -6.79 22.90
N LYS A 241 -13.29 -6.58 24.08
CA LYS A 241 -14.13 -7.61 24.69
C LYS A 241 -15.19 -8.01 23.66
N ALA A 242 -15.09 -9.25 23.17
CA ALA A 242 -16.12 -9.85 22.35
C ALA A 242 -17.43 -9.79 23.15
N HIS A 243 -18.42 -9.08 22.62
CA HIS A 243 -19.79 -9.17 23.13
C HIS A 243 -20.29 -10.58 22.86
N ALA A 244 -20.56 -11.31 23.95
CA ALA A 244 -21.32 -12.55 23.98
C ALA A 244 -22.82 -12.26 23.82
#